data_AF-A0A8C3XR08-F1
#
_entry.id   AF-A0A8C3XR08-F1
#
_cell.length_a   1.000
_cell.length_b   1.000
_cell.length_c   1.000
_cell.angle_alpha   90.00
_cell.angle_beta   90.00
_cell.angle_gamma   90.00
#
_symmetry.space_group_name_H-M   'P 1'
#
loop_
_entity.id
_entity.type
_entity.pdbx_description
1 polymer ?
#
loop_
_entity_poly.entity_id
_entity_poly.type
_entity_poly.pdbx_seq_one_letter_code
_entity_poly.pdbx_strand_id
1 'polypeptide(L)'
;MAEKGSAAAGLHGRRGYPAVRCLGIAVDENNVRPGALQLIRELRPQWEMARVKTKLFTDGITNKLMACYMDEGMADAVLVRVYGRKTELFVDRENELKNFQVLRAHGCAPNLYCTFQNGLCYEFMQGTALGPEHVRRPQIFRLIAWEMAKIHTIHANGSLPKPSLWYKLHKYLTIVKTELITKASNPRFRQEVPSLEVLEQEVAWLKEYLSQLGSPIVLCHND
;
A
#
# COMPACT_ATOMS: atom_id res chain seq x y z
N MET A 1 51.86 5.36 -30.37
CA MET A 1 50.60 4.64 -30.69
C MET A 1 49.75 4.65 -29.44
N ALA A 2 48.60 5.29 -29.53
CA ALA A 2 47.65 5.44 -28.44
C ALA A 2 46.79 4.19 -28.35
N GLU A 3 46.60 3.64 -27.16
CA GLU A 3 45.49 2.76 -26.86
C GLU A 3 44.78 3.24 -25.60
N LYS A 4 43.55 3.70 -25.83
CA LYS A 4 42.59 4.16 -24.84
C LYS A 4 41.94 2.93 -24.20
N GLY A 5 42.20 2.70 -22.92
CA GLY A 5 41.39 1.83 -22.07
C GLY A 5 40.18 2.59 -21.54
N SER A 6 39.03 2.35 -22.18
CA SER A 6 37.74 2.97 -21.89
C SER A 6 37.27 2.72 -20.45
N ALA A 7 36.96 3.80 -19.74
CA ALA A 7 36.19 3.76 -18.50
C ALA A 7 34.78 3.23 -18.79
N ALA A 8 34.40 2.15 -18.12
CA ALA A 8 33.04 1.65 -18.11
C ALA A 8 32.14 2.65 -17.38
N ALA A 9 31.60 3.61 -18.13
CA ALA A 9 30.59 4.54 -17.67
C ALA A 9 29.25 3.81 -17.49
N GLY A 10 28.66 3.95 -16.30
CA GLY A 10 27.47 3.25 -15.87
C GLY A 10 26.26 3.41 -16.79
N LEU A 11 25.71 2.28 -17.22
CA LEU A 11 24.36 2.16 -17.76
C LEU A 11 23.37 2.00 -16.59
N HIS A 12 23.12 3.08 -15.85
CA HIS A 12 21.93 3.17 -15.00
C HIS A 12 21.05 4.31 -15.52
N GLY A 13 20.48 4.08 -16.69
CA GLY A 13 19.45 4.95 -17.25
C GLY A 13 18.27 5.04 -16.27
N ARG A 14 17.74 6.25 -16.08
CA ARG A 14 16.49 6.52 -15.36
C ARG A 14 15.37 5.65 -15.97
N ARG A 15 15.14 4.46 -15.44
CA ARG A 15 13.93 3.68 -15.75
C ARG A 15 12.77 4.35 -15.02
N GLY A 16 12.10 5.27 -15.70
CA GLY A 16 10.73 5.64 -15.33
C GLY A 16 9.87 4.38 -15.42
N TYR A 17 9.06 4.12 -14.39
CA TYR A 17 8.10 3.02 -14.44
C TYR A 17 7.07 3.29 -15.55
N PRO A 18 6.60 2.26 -16.28
CA PRO A 18 5.62 2.46 -17.33
C PRO A 18 4.37 3.14 -16.77
N ALA A 19 3.83 4.11 -17.51
CA ALA A 19 2.63 4.82 -17.13
C ALA A 19 1.47 3.82 -16.94
N VAL A 20 0.77 3.91 -15.80
CA VAL A 20 -0.40 3.09 -15.51
C VAL A 20 -1.62 3.76 -16.12
N ARG A 21 -2.45 2.99 -16.83
CA ARG A 21 -3.72 3.47 -17.37
C ARG A 21 -4.57 4.05 -16.23
N CYS A 22 -5.00 5.30 -16.37
CA CYS A 22 -5.91 5.96 -15.43
C CYS A 22 -7.29 6.09 -16.06
N LEU A 23 -8.31 5.51 -15.42
CA LEU A 23 -9.69 5.57 -15.88
C LEU A 23 -10.43 6.67 -15.12
N GLY A 24 -11.15 7.54 -15.84
CA GLY A 24 -11.96 8.63 -15.27
C GLY A 24 -13.26 8.15 -14.59
N ILE A 25 -13.25 6.98 -13.95
CA ILE A 25 -14.40 6.35 -13.31
C ILE A 25 -14.28 6.53 -11.80
N ALA A 26 -15.36 6.94 -11.14
CA ALA A 26 -15.51 6.87 -9.69
C ALA A 26 -16.44 5.72 -9.32
N VAL A 27 -16.09 5.00 -8.26
CA VAL A 27 -16.88 3.87 -7.75
C VAL A 27 -17.52 4.26 -6.42
N ASP A 28 -18.83 4.06 -6.28
CA ASP A 28 -19.51 4.26 -5.00
C ASP A 28 -19.04 3.21 -3.98
N GLU A 29 -18.47 3.65 -2.87
CA GLU A 29 -17.97 2.78 -1.80
C GLU A 29 -19.09 2.03 -1.05
N ASN A 30 -20.32 2.55 -1.07
CA ASN A 30 -21.50 1.92 -0.46
C ASN A 30 -22.14 0.89 -1.40
N ASN A 31 -21.88 1.02 -2.71
CA ASN A 31 -22.35 0.11 -3.74
C ASN A 31 -21.29 -0.08 -4.82
N VAL A 32 -20.29 -0.90 -4.54
CA VAL A 32 -19.09 -1.07 -5.38
C VAL A 32 -19.41 -1.74 -6.73
N ARG A 33 -20.44 -2.59 -6.79
CA ARG A 33 -20.67 -3.50 -7.93
C ARG A 33 -20.87 -2.78 -9.27
N PRO A 34 -21.74 -1.76 -9.41
CA PRO A 34 -21.95 -1.09 -10.69
C PRO A 34 -20.68 -0.45 -11.25
N GLY A 35 -19.93 0.26 -10.41
CA GLY A 35 -18.66 0.89 -10.79
C GLY A 35 -17.57 -0.14 -11.11
N ALA A 36 -17.49 -1.23 -10.34
CA ALA A 36 -16.60 -2.35 -10.64
C ALA A 36 -16.89 -2.94 -12.03
N LEU A 37 -18.16 -3.22 -12.36
CA LEU A 37 -18.52 -3.75 -13.68
C LEU A 37 -18.22 -2.77 -14.83
N GLN A 38 -18.32 -1.45 -14.58
CA GLN A 38 -17.88 -0.44 -15.55
C GLN A 38 -16.37 -0.52 -15.81
N LEU A 39 -15.57 -0.66 -14.76
CA LEU A 39 -14.12 -0.85 -14.88
C LEU A 39 -13.78 -2.14 -15.63
N ILE A 40 -14.51 -3.23 -15.39
CA ILE A 40 -14.27 -4.51 -16.08
C ILE A 40 -14.55 -4.42 -17.58
N ARG A 41 -15.57 -3.66 -18.02
CA ARG A 41 -15.80 -3.43 -19.47
C ARG A 41 -14.58 -2.81 -20.15
N GLU A 42 -13.89 -1.90 -19.46
CA GLU A 42 -12.68 -1.24 -19.97
C GLU A 42 -11.44 -2.15 -19.95
N LEU A 43 -11.33 -3.01 -18.93
CA LEU A 43 -10.16 -3.87 -18.71
C LEU A 43 -10.23 -5.23 -19.41
N ARG A 44 -11.44 -5.70 -19.69
CA ARG A 44 -11.76 -7.00 -20.29
C ARG A 44 -12.93 -6.87 -21.28
N PRO A 45 -12.77 -6.11 -22.38
CA PRO A 45 -13.84 -5.89 -23.37
C PRO A 45 -14.36 -7.18 -24.01
N GLN A 46 -13.57 -8.25 -23.98
CA GLN A 46 -13.92 -9.58 -24.47
C GLN A 46 -14.79 -10.40 -23.51
N TRP A 47 -14.96 -9.97 -22.26
CA TRP A 47 -15.79 -10.69 -21.29
C TRP A 47 -17.28 -10.42 -21.54
N GLU A 48 -18.08 -11.49 -21.47
CA GLU A 48 -19.53 -11.38 -21.50
C GLU A 48 -20.04 -10.88 -20.14
N MET A 49 -20.40 -9.59 -20.06
CA MET A 49 -20.73 -8.93 -18.80
C MET A 49 -21.88 -9.59 -18.01
N ALA A 50 -22.80 -10.29 -18.69
CA ALA A 50 -23.89 -11.01 -18.04
C ALA A 50 -23.42 -12.23 -17.23
N ARG A 51 -22.23 -12.77 -17.55
CA ARG A 51 -21.63 -13.94 -16.90
C ARG A 51 -20.57 -13.58 -15.86
N VAL A 52 -20.16 -12.31 -15.79
CA VAL A 52 -19.16 -11.84 -14.83
C VAL A 52 -19.72 -12.02 -13.41
N LYS A 53 -19.02 -12.82 -12.63
CA LYS A 53 -19.30 -13.03 -11.21
C LYS A 53 -18.55 -12.01 -10.37
N THR A 54 -19.09 -11.73 -9.20
CA THR A 54 -18.50 -10.78 -8.26
C THR A 54 -18.44 -11.36 -6.85
N LYS A 55 -17.33 -11.13 -6.15
CA LYS A 55 -17.18 -11.48 -4.73
C LYS A 55 -16.69 -10.26 -3.96
N LEU A 56 -17.42 -9.84 -2.95
CA LEU A 56 -17.01 -8.77 -2.03
C LEU A 56 -16.18 -9.39 -0.90
N PHE A 57 -15.04 -8.79 -0.57
CA PHE A 57 -14.23 -9.14 0.59
C PHE A 57 -14.48 -8.13 1.71
N THR A 58 -14.71 -8.65 2.93
CA THR A 58 -15.13 -7.85 4.09
C THR A 58 -14.09 -7.77 5.21
N ASP A 59 -12.97 -8.48 5.08
CA ASP A 59 -11.95 -8.58 6.14
C ASP A 59 -11.10 -7.31 6.28
N GLY A 60 -11.09 -6.45 5.25
CA GLY A 60 -10.39 -5.16 5.27
C GLY A 60 -11.18 -4.07 5.98
N ILE A 61 -10.55 -3.40 6.95
CA ILE A 61 -11.18 -2.29 7.70
C ILE A 61 -11.20 -1.01 6.84
N THR A 62 -10.12 -0.75 6.11
CA THR A 62 -9.80 0.57 5.54
C THR A 62 -10.24 0.76 4.09
N ASN A 63 -10.43 -0.32 3.34
CA ASN A 63 -10.74 -0.27 1.90
C ASN A 63 -11.85 -1.27 1.57
N LYS A 64 -12.65 -0.98 0.53
CA LYS A 64 -13.59 -1.95 -0.02
C LYS A 64 -12.91 -2.70 -1.16
N LEU A 65 -13.03 -4.02 -1.16
CA LEU A 65 -12.36 -4.88 -2.14
C LEU A 65 -13.38 -5.84 -2.77
N MET A 66 -13.48 -5.82 -4.10
CA MET A 66 -14.35 -6.71 -4.86
C MET A 66 -13.54 -7.42 -5.94
N ALA A 67 -13.65 -8.74 -6.03
CA ALA A 67 -13.21 -9.49 -7.20
C ALA A 67 -14.30 -9.53 -8.26
N CYS A 68 -13.90 -9.40 -9.52
CA CYS A 68 -14.71 -9.71 -10.70
C CYS A 68 -14.01 -10.79 -11.52
N TYR A 69 -14.72 -11.84 -11.91
CA TYR A 69 -14.14 -13.04 -12.54
C TYR A 69 -15.14 -13.79 -13.40
N MET A 70 -14.65 -14.59 -14.35
CA MET A 70 -15.48 -15.53 -15.13
C MET A 70 -15.21 -16.98 -14.72
N ASP A 71 -13.96 -17.30 -14.40
CA ASP A 71 -13.52 -18.63 -13.97
C ASP A 71 -13.90 -18.91 -12.51
N GLU A 72 -14.51 -20.06 -12.22
CA GLU A 72 -14.88 -20.45 -10.85
C GLU A 72 -13.68 -20.49 -9.89
N GLY A 73 -12.50 -20.87 -10.38
CA GLY A 73 -11.24 -20.88 -9.64
C GLY A 73 -10.62 -19.48 -9.48
N MET A 74 -11.27 -18.42 -9.96
CA MET A 74 -10.82 -17.03 -9.88
C MET A 74 -9.43 -16.79 -10.49
N ALA A 75 -8.98 -17.65 -11.42
CA ALA A 75 -7.69 -17.53 -12.08
C ALA A 75 -7.59 -16.28 -12.95
N ASP A 76 -8.72 -15.82 -13.48
CA ASP A 76 -8.83 -14.62 -14.31
C ASP A 76 -9.29 -13.38 -13.54
N ALA A 77 -9.37 -13.49 -12.20
CA ALA A 77 -10.00 -12.48 -11.38
C ALA A 77 -9.25 -11.15 -11.37
N VAL A 78 -10.02 -10.08 -11.45
CA VAL A 78 -9.58 -8.70 -11.28
C VAL A 78 -10.10 -8.20 -9.95
N LEU A 79 -9.19 -7.74 -9.08
CA LEU A 79 -9.52 -7.06 -7.85
C LEU A 79 -9.75 -5.57 -8.09
N VAL A 80 -10.91 -5.08 -7.70
CA VAL A 80 -11.28 -3.66 -7.65
C VAL A 80 -11.19 -3.22 -6.20
N ARG A 81 -10.17 -2.42 -5.87
CA ARG A 81 -9.99 -1.83 -4.54
C ARG A 81 -10.40 -0.37 -4.56
N VAL A 82 -11.46 -0.06 -3.82
CA VAL A 82 -11.94 1.31 -3.59
C VAL A 82 -11.36 1.81 -2.28
N TYR A 83 -10.76 3.00 -2.33
CA TYR A 83 -10.21 3.66 -1.15
C TYR A 83 -11.34 4.02 -0.17
N GLY A 84 -11.17 3.73 1.13
CA GLY A 84 -12.19 4.06 2.12
C GLY A 84 -12.18 5.54 2.52
N ARG A 85 -13.30 6.03 3.07
CA ARG A 85 -13.46 7.40 3.58
C ARG A 85 -12.31 7.83 4.49
N LYS A 86 -11.84 9.07 4.34
CA LYS A 86 -10.86 9.74 5.21
C LYS A 86 -9.48 9.11 5.21
N THR A 87 -9.22 8.13 4.35
CA THR A 87 -7.89 7.50 4.28
C THR A 87 -6.89 8.38 3.54
N GLU A 88 -7.37 9.30 2.70
CA GLU A 88 -6.61 10.43 2.15
C GLU A 88 -6.01 11.35 3.23
N LEU A 89 -6.58 11.40 4.44
CA LEU A 89 -6.01 12.18 5.53
C LEU A 89 -4.64 11.65 5.96
N PHE A 90 -4.30 10.39 5.65
CA PHE A 90 -3.04 9.78 6.05
C PHE A 90 -2.31 9.00 4.94
N VAL A 91 -2.96 8.69 3.82
CA VAL A 91 -2.38 7.97 2.68
C VAL A 91 -2.15 8.90 1.50
N ASP A 92 -0.88 9.05 1.12
CA ASP A 92 -0.48 9.68 -0.14
C ASP A 92 -0.67 8.68 -1.29
N ARG A 93 -1.65 8.94 -2.17
CA ARG A 93 -2.02 8.04 -3.27
C ARG A 93 -0.99 7.99 -4.38
N GLU A 94 -0.30 9.10 -4.63
CA GLU A 94 0.77 9.09 -5.62
C GLU A 94 1.94 8.25 -5.13
N ASN A 95 2.28 8.37 -3.84
CA ASN A 95 3.32 7.56 -3.23
C ASN A 95 2.91 6.09 -3.13
N GLU A 96 1.63 5.80 -2.83
CA GLU A 96 1.08 4.43 -2.86
C GLU A 96 1.24 3.81 -4.26
N LEU A 97 0.87 4.53 -5.31
CA LEU A 97 1.02 4.07 -6.69
C LEU A 97 2.49 3.86 -7.08
N LYS A 98 3.37 4.83 -6.77
CA LYS A 98 4.81 4.73 -7.02
C LYS A 98 5.40 3.51 -6.32
N ASN A 99 5.09 3.31 -5.03
CA ASN A 99 5.56 2.14 -4.27
C ASN A 99 5.02 0.84 -4.84
N PHE A 100 3.75 0.80 -5.26
CA PHE A 100 3.17 -0.38 -5.90
C PHE A 100 3.94 -0.76 -7.18
N GLN A 101 4.23 0.22 -8.04
CA GLN A 101 5.01 -0.02 -9.26
C GLN A 101 6.45 -0.49 -8.96
N VAL A 102 7.09 0.09 -7.95
CA VAL A 102 8.42 -0.32 -7.48
C VAL A 102 8.41 -1.78 -7.01
N LEU A 103 7.45 -2.14 -6.15
CA LEU A 103 7.29 -3.51 -5.63
C LEU A 103 7.01 -4.50 -6.77
N ARG A 104 6.12 -4.15 -7.69
CA ARG A 104 5.80 -4.99 -8.86
C ARG A 104 7.04 -5.23 -9.72
N ALA A 105 7.84 -4.20 -9.99
CA ALA A 105 9.06 -4.32 -10.79
C ALA A 105 10.09 -5.28 -10.17
N HIS A 106 9.98 -5.57 -8.87
CA HIS A 106 10.81 -6.52 -8.13
C HIS A 106 10.05 -7.80 -7.73
N GLY A 107 8.89 -8.08 -8.34
CA GLY A 107 8.10 -9.28 -8.07
C GLY A 107 7.48 -9.34 -6.67
N CYS A 108 7.38 -8.21 -5.97
CA CYS A 108 6.86 -8.09 -4.60
C CYS A 108 5.43 -7.52 -4.55
N ALA A 109 4.79 -7.30 -5.71
CA ALA A 109 3.39 -6.90 -5.81
C ALA A 109 2.74 -7.53 -7.05
N PRO A 110 1.41 -7.78 -7.02
CA PRO A 110 0.67 -8.34 -8.15
C PRO A 110 0.65 -7.39 -9.35
N ASN A 111 0.15 -7.89 -10.47
CA ASN A 111 -0.02 -7.07 -11.67
C ASN A 111 -1.07 -5.97 -11.45
N LEU A 112 -0.63 -4.71 -11.50
CA LEU A 112 -1.51 -3.53 -11.57
C LEU A 112 -2.08 -3.35 -12.99
N TYR A 113 -3.41 -3.33 -13.12
CA TYR A 113 -4.09 -3.16 -14.41
C TYR A 113 -4.39 -1.69 -14.71
N CYS A 114 -4.96 -0.96 -13.75
CA CYS A 114 -5.25 0.46 -13.90
C CYS A 114 -5.42 1.15 -12.54
N THR A 115 -5.39 2.47 -12.54
CA THR A 115 -5.96 3.31 -11.48
C THR A 115 -7.29 3.90 -11.95
N PHE A 116 -8.10 4.33 -10.99
CA PHE A 116 -9.32 5.10 -11.25
C PHE A 116 -9.49 6.17 -10.16
N GLN A 117 -10.51 7.04 -10.27
CA GLN A 117 -10.59 8.29 -9.48
C GLN A 117 -10.43 8.07 -7.96
N ASN A 118 -10.93 6.95 -7.44
CA ASN A 118 -10.91 6.62 -6.03
C ASN A 118 -10.44 5.18 -5.74
N GLY A 119 -9.51 4.66 -6.53
CA GLY A 119 -8.97 3.32 -6.29
C GLY A 119 -8.04 2.77 -7.37
N LEU A 120 -7.84 1.46 -7.32
CA LEU A 120 -6.98 0.73 -8.24
C LEU A 120 -7.52 -0.67 -8.56
N CYS A 121 -7.21 -1.15 -9.76
CA CYS A 121 -7.53 -2.51 -10.21
C CYS A 121 -6.24 -3.32 -10.39
N TYR A 122 -6.16 -4.49 -9.76
CA TYR A 122 -4.98 -5.34 -9.82
C TYR A 122 -5.35 -6.82 -9.83
N GLU A 123 -4.37 -7.66 -10.09
CA GLU A 123 -4.48 -9.11 -10.14
C GLU A 123 -4.84 -9.71 -8.78
N PHE A 124 -5.72 -10.70 -8.82
CA PHE A 124 -6.01 -11.55 -7.67
C PHE A 124 -4.90 -12.58 -7.49
N MET A 125 -4.29 -12.59 -6.30
CA MET A 125 -3.31 -13.61 -5.94
C MET A 125 -4.05 -14.80 -5.30
N GLN A 126 -3.98 -15.96 -5.95
CA GLN A 126 -4.54 -17.18 -5.39
C GLN A 126 -3.79 -17.59 -4.12
N GLY A 127 -4.55 -17.98 -3.11
CA GLY A 127 -4.01 -18.44 -1.83
C GLY A 127 -4.97 -18.21 -0.68
N THR A 128 -4.50 -18.46 0.53
CA THR A 128 -5.22 -18.21 1.77
C THR A 128 -4.40 -17.29 2.65
N ALA A 129 -5.03 -16.26 3.20
CA ALA A 129 -4.38 -15.34 4.12
C ALA A 129 -3.92 -16.10 5.38
N LEU A 130 -2.69 -15.81 5.83
CA LEU A 130 -2.13 -16.44 7.02
C LEU A 130 -2.73 -15.81 8.28
N GLY A 131 -3.17 -16.65 9.22
CA GLY A 131 -3.60 -16.25 10.56
C GLY A 131 -2.44 -16.19 11.59
N PRO A 132 -2.69 -15.68 12.81
CA PRO A 132 -1.68 -15.56 13.86
C PRO A 132 -0.97 -16.87 14.23
N GLU A 133 -1.69 -17.99 14.20
CA GLU A 133 -1.16 -19.34 14.43
C GLU A 133 -0.26 -19.83 13.29
N HIS A 134 -0.50 -19.37 12.07
CA HIS A 134 0.30 -19.73 10.90
C HIS A 134 1.66 -19.04 10.93
N VAL A 135 1.70 -17.73 11.20
CA VAL A 135 2.94 -16.93 11.17
C VAL A 135 3.96 -17.36 12.22
N ARG A 136 3.54 -18.09 13.26
CA ARG A 136 4.43 -18.66 14.30
C ARG A 136 5.08 -19.98 13.90
N ARG A 137 4.62 -20.64 12.84
CA ARG A 137 5.15 -21.93 12.41
C ARG A 137 6.56 -21.76 11.83
N PRO A 138 7.57 -22.55 12.26
CA PRO A 138 8.95 -22.41 11.79
C PRO A 138 9.14 -22.39 10.29
N GLN A 139 8.40 -23.24 9.58
CA GLN A 139 8.44 -23.32 8.12
C GLN A 139 7.80 -22.11 7.42
N ILE A 140 6.89 -21.38 8.08
CA ILE A 140 6.20 -20.22 7.50
C ILE A 140 6.96 -18.92 7.82
N PHE A 141 7.36 -18.69 9.07
CA PHE A 141 8.03 -17.43 9.42
C PHE A 141 9.34 -17.23 8.65
N ARG A 142 10.06 -18.32 8.30
CA ARG A 142 11.25 -18.28 7.44
C ARG A 142 10.93 -17.75 6.05
N LEU A 143 9.80 -18.14 5.47
CA LEU A 143 9.35 -17.64 4.17
C LEU A 143 8.95 -16.16 4.28
N ILE A 144 8.26 -15.76 5.34
CA ILE A 144 7.92 -14.36 5.61
C ILE A 144 9.20 -13.51 5.70
N ALA A 145 10.20 -13.98 6.46
CA ALA A 145 11.49 -13.29 6.59
C ALA A 145 12.20 -13.15 5.25
N TRP A 146 12.13 -14.16 4.39
CA TRP A 146 12.71 -14.12 3.04
C TRP A 146 12.00 -13.11 2.13
N GLU A 147 10.67 -13.07 2.13
CA GLU A 147 9.91 -12.06 1.37
C GLU A 147 10.16 -10.64 1.90
N MET A 148 10.23 -10.45 3.22
CA MET A 148 10.61 -9.16 3.81
C MET A 148 12.01 -8.73 3.41
N ALA A 149 12.98 -9.66 3.39
CA ALA A 149 14.34 -9.38 2.92
C ALA A 149 14.35 -8.89 1.47
N LYS A 150 13.57 -9.52 0.57
CA LYS A 150 13.44 -9.04 -0.82
C LYS A 150 12.98 -7.58 -0.86
N ILE A 151 11.92 -7.22 -0.14
CA ILE A 151 11.42 -5.85 -0.06
C ILE A 151 12.52 -4.90 0.46
N HIS A 152 13.21 -5.28 1.54
CA HIS A 152 14.26 -4.47 2.15
C HIS A 152 15.47 -4.23 1.22
N THR A 153 15.73 -5.15 0.29
CA THR A 153 16.82 -5.01 -0.70
C THR A 153 16.47 -4.16 -1.92
N ILE A 154 15.23 -3.67 -2.04
CA ILE A 154 14.83 -2.78 -3.13
C ILE A 154 15.41 -1.39 -2.89
N HIS A 155 16.35 -0.99 -3.75
CA HIS A 155 16.96 0.34 -3.72
C HIS A 155 16.35 1.19 -4.84
N ALA A 156 15.72 2.32 -4.49
CA ALA A 156 15.15 3.24 -5.47
C ALA A 156 16.25 4.05 -6.18
N ASN A 157 16.91 3.45 -7.16
CA ASN A 157 17.81 4.09 -8.12
C ASN A 157 18.81 5.10 -7.50
N GLY A 158 19.51 4.70 -6.43
CA GLY A 158 20.60 5.48 -5.82
C GLY A 158 20.19 6.49 -4.74
N SER A 159 18.90 6.66 -4.47
CA SER A 159 18.41 7.44 -3.32
C SER A 159 18.05 6.50 -2.17
N LEU A 160 18.67 6.68 -1.00
CA LEU A 160 18.23 5.98 0.21
C LEU A 160 16.78 6.38 0.54
N PRO A 161 15.90 5.44 0.88
CA PRO A 161 14.56 5.78 1.36
C PRO A 161 14.68 6.69 2.60
N LYS A 162 13.75 7.65 2.72
CA LYS A 162 13.67 8.52 3.90
C LYS A 162 12.79 7.84 4.96
N PRO A 163 13.12 7.96 6.25
CA PRO A 163 12.31 7.36 7.30
C PRO A 163 10.94 8.04 7.35
N SER A 164 9.88 7.28 7.09
CA SER A 164 8.51 7.82 7.03
C SER A 164 7.81 7.85 8.39
N LEU A 165 8.33 7.10 9.38
CA LEU A 165 7.74 6.94 10.71
C LEU A 165 7.51 8.29 11.41
N TRP A 166 8.56 9.11 11.54
CA TRP A 166 8.48 10.38 12.28
C TRP A 166 7.53 11.37 11.62
N TYR A 167 7.59 11.50 10.30
CA TYR A 167 6.65 12.33 9.54
C TYR A 167 5.20 11.87 9.76
N LYS A 168 4.93 10.56 9.68
CA LYS A 168 3.60 9.99 9.92
C LYS A 168 3.12 10.24 11.36
N LEU A 169 3.96 10.01 12.37
CA LEU A 169 3.62 10.27 13.77
C LEU A 169 3.28 11.74 14.02
N HIS A 170 4.07 12.68 13.50
CA HIS A 170 3.76 14.11 13.61
C HIS A 170 2.44 14.46 12.91
N LYS A 171 2.17 13.87 11.73
CA LYS A 171 0.88 14.05 11.04
C LYS A 171 -0.28 13.53 11.87
N TYR A 172 -0.15 12.36 12.50
CA TYR A 172 -1.16 11.79 13.39
C TYR A 172 -1.39 12.66 14.63
N LEU A 173 -0.33 13.13 15.30
CA LEU A 173 -0.45 14.05 16.42
C LEU A 173 -1.18 15.35 16.04
N THR A 174 -0.91 15.88 14.85
CA THR A 174 -1.60 17.07 14.35
C THR A 174 -3.10 16.83 14.18
N ILE A 175 -3.49 15.68 13.61
CA ILE A 175 -4.91 15.30 13.47
C ILE A 175 -5.56 15.13 14.84
N VAL A 176 -4.87 14.44 15.76
CA VAL A 176 -5.32 14.25 17.14
C VAL A 176 -5.54 15.61 17.80
N LYS A 177 -4.59 16.55 17.70
CA LYS A 177 -4.74 17.92 18.22
C LYS A 177 -6.01 18.60 17.71
N THR A 178 -6.30 18.51 16.41
CA THR A 178 -7.52 19.08 15.83
C THR A 178 -8.79 18.41 16.35
N GLU A 179 -8.84 17.08 16.39
CA GLU A 179 -10.00 16.30 16.85
C GLU A 179 -10.23 16.41 18.37
N LEU A 180 -9.16 16.50 19.16
CA LEU A 180 -9.18 16.72 20.61
C LEU A 180 -9.85 18.03 20.95
N ILE A 181 -9.49 19.11 20.25
CA ILE A 181 -10.12 20.42 20.43
C ILE A 181 -11.63 20.32 20.19
N THR A 182 -12.07 19.47 19.26
CA THR A 182 -13.50 19.27 18.93
C THR A 182 -14.21 18.30 19.89
N LYS A 183 -13.54 17.26 20.40
CA LYS A 183 -14.12 16.18 21.22
C LYS A 183 -13.75 16.25 22.70
N ALA A 184 -13.10 17.33 23.13
CA ALA A 184 -12.69 17.57 24.53
C ALA A 184 -13.83 17.41 25.54
N SER A 185 -15.09 17.45 25.12
CA SER A 185 -16.26 17.25 25.99
C SER A 185 -16.56 15.78 26.33
N ASN A 186 -15.90 14.79 25.72
CA ASN A 186 -16.13 13.38 26.04
C ASN A 186 -15.28 12.96 27.26
N PRO A 187 -15.89 12.68 28.43
CA PRO A 187 -15.15 12.38 29.66
C PRO A 187 -14.37 11.06 29.60
N ARG A 188 -14.84 10.08 28.83
CA ARG A 188 -14.14 8.79 28.67
C ARG A 188 -12.83 8.96 27.91
N PHE A 189 -12.84 9.84 26.91
CA PHE A 189 -11.64 10.17 26.14
C PHE A 189 -10.55 10.79 27.03
N ARG A 190 -10.92 11.70 27.95
CA ARG A 190 -9.97 12.34 28.87
C ARG A 190 -9.34 11.38 29.90
N GLN A 191 -10.02 10.29 30.22
CA GLN A 191 -9.52 9.30 31.18
C GLN A 191 -8.59 8.26 30.53
N GLU A 192 -8.89 7.84 29.29
CA GLU A 192 -8.17 6.76 28.61
C GLU A 192 -6.98 7.24 27.76
N VAL A 193 -6.98 8.52 27.33
CA VAL A 193 -5.96 9.06 26.41
C VAL A 193 -5.06 10.08 27.13
N PRO A 194 -3.72 9.93 27.09
CA PRO A 194 -2.80 10.92 27.65
C PRO A 194 -3.00 12.32 27.05
N SER A 195 -2.55 13.36 27.76
CA SER A 195 -2.60 14.72 27.24
C SER A 195 -1.75 14.86 25.97
N LEU A 196 -2.07 15.85 25.14
CA LEU A 196 -1.31 16.09 23.91
C LEU A 196 0.17 16.35 24.21
N GLU A 197 0.46 17.09 25.28
CA GLU A 197 1.81 17.39 25.74
C GLU A 197 2.58 16.11 26.08
N VAL A 198 1.92 15.16 26.77
CA VAL A 198 2.52 13.85 27.07
C VAL A 198 2.80 13.08 25.78
N LEU A 199 1.84 13.03 24.85
CA LEU A 199 2.04 12.33 23.57
C LEU A 199 3.18 12.95 22.73
N GLU A 200 3.31 14.27 22.72
CA GLU A 200 4.42 14.98 22.05
C GLU A 200 5.78 14.65 22.69
N GLN A 201 5.84 14.60 24.02
CA GLN A 201 7.04 14.21 24.77
C GLN A 201 7.43 12.75 24.50
N GLU A 202 6.47 11.81 24.52
CA GLU A 202 6.71 10.40 24.23
C GLU A 202 7.22 10.19 22.80
N VAL A 203 6.67 10.90 21.81
CA VAL A 203 7.16 10.82 20.42
C VAL A 203 8.57 11.41 20.29
N ALA A 204 8.88 12.49 21.00
CA ALA A 204 10.22 13.07 21.02
C ALA A 204 11.24 12.10 21.65
N TRP A 205 10.90 11.52 22.79
CA TRP A 205 11.71 10.51 23.48
C TRP A 205 11.94 9.28 22.59
N LEU A 206 10.89 8.74 21.97
CA LEU A 206 10.99 7.60 21.07
C LEU A 206 11.92 7.89 19.89
N LYS A 207 11.84 9.11 19.33
CA LYS A 207 12.73 9.55 18.25
C LYS A 207 14.17 9.63 18.67
N GLU A 208 14.44 10.23 19.83
CA GLU A 208 15.79 10.33 20.38
C GLU A 208 16.41 8.95 20.61
N TYR A 209 15.65 8.04 21.23
CA TYR A 209 16.13 6.70 21.54
C TYR A 209 16.33 5.83 20.29
N LEU A 210 15.31 5.72 19.42
CA LEU A 210 15.39 4.85 18.24
C LEU A 210 16.39 5.34 17.19
N SER A 211 16.66 6.65 17.12
CA SER A 211 17.67 7.19 16.19
C SER A 211 19.10 6.76 16.54
N GLN A 212 19.36 6.37 17.80
CA GLN A 212 20.67 5.90 18.25
C GLN A 212 20.97 4.45 17.86
N LEU A 213 19.95 3.66 17.51
CA LEU A 213 20.12 2.23 17.18
C LEU A 213 20.86 1.98 15.86
N GLY A 214 21.02 3.00 15.02
CA GLY A 214 21.72 2.87 13.73
C GLY A 214 21.07 1.87 12.76
N SER A 215 19.77 1.57 12.94
CA SER A 215 19.06 0.65 12.05
C SER A 215 19.05 1.19 10.62
N PRO A 216 19.47 0.40 9.62
CA PRO A 216 19.45 0.81 8.22
C PRO A 216 18.03 1.22 7.79
N ILE A 217 17.95 2.30 7.02
CA ILE A 217 16.69 2.73 6.43
C ILE A 217 16.51 1.99 5.11
N VAL A 218 15.45 1.20 5.02
CA VAL A 218 15.10 0.37 3.86
C VAL A 218 13.66 0.63 3.43
N LEU A 219 13.28 0.13 2.26
CA LEU A 219 11.87 0.06 1.89
C LEU A 219 11.18 -0.96 2.80
N CYS A 220 10.14 -0.55 3.51
CA CYS A 220 9.41 -1.41 4.46
C CYS A 220 7.94 -1.57 4.04
N HIS A 221 7.32 -2.70 4.42
CA HIS A 221 5.88 -2.91 4.27
C HIS A 221 5.06 -1.99 5.21
N ASN A 222 5.45 -1.93 6.50
CA ASN A 222 4.87 -1.08 7.57
C ASN A 222 3.44 -1.44 8.03
N ASP A 223 2.98 -2.66 7.74
CA ASP A 223 1.75 -3.31 8.24
C ASP A 223 1.98 -4.83 8.25
#